data_AF-A0A453BKX4-F1
#
_entry.id   AF-A0A453BKX4-F1
#
_cell.length_a   1.000
_cell.length_b   1.000
_cell.length_c   1.000
_cell.angle_alpha   90.00
_cell.angle_beta   90.00
_cell.angle_gamma   90.00
#
_symmetry.space_group_name_H-M   'P 1'
#
loop_
_entity.id
_entity.type
_entity.pdbx_description
1 polymer ?
#
loop_
_entity_poly.entity_id
_entity_poly.type
_entity_poly.pdbx_seq_one_letter_code
_entity_poly.pdbx_strand_id
1 'polypeptide(L)'
;MASLSSPWVEWAGEYTKAAQAEALPPNEWAARVATAAAAAGERGDVQFSAGLAEMLARVVLSGESSGAAPAAAWKYAEAALAARLASPALLLTLLSSRVIPQRVARPTAYRLYLELLRRHGFKLCFQMKAANSNKIRQLIDDNLNLSQIFGFSACEPGVFIVEFVLCILWQLVDTALDDESLLELTPEKKAQWPTRPQDISAFEVSFSEQKPEKIEKLQRMNSVITIELIGHLLHNKVITRILSLARENMQTQWGLFTYRLRLLVANSSTLQASTMSLVAFQQLILDDHNVHGENKHSLHKKFHPMVASNPLSSPNGHCLGGSYSALWTPIDMYLEDCLDGSIAATNSIEILSGLVKALQAVNRSSWHDAFMALWIASVRLVQRASLHSSSCLIIETTFHILIFDPVKQTGTRTD
;
A
#
# COMPACT_ATOMS: atom_id res chain seq x y z
N MET A 1 5.71 -25.68 6.89
CA MET A 1 4.82 -26.48 6.04
C MET A 1 5.42 -26.54 4.65
N ALA A 2 5.61 -27.73 4.08
CA ALA A 2 6.16 -27.88 2.73
C ALA A 2 5.17 -27.29 1.72
N SER A 3 5.47 -26.11 1.19
CA SER A 3 4.75 -25.60 0.03
C SER A 3 5.00 -26.58 -1.11
N LEU A 4 3.96 -27.20 -1.66
CA LEU A 4 4.02 -27.87 -2.95
C LEU A 4 4.51 -26.84 -3.97
N SER A 5 5.82 -26.78 -4.20
CA SER A 5 6.40 -25.95 -5.23
C SER A 5 5.87 -26.46 -6.55
N SER A 6 5.25 -25.58 -7.31
CA SER A 6 4.79 -25.95 -8.65
C SER A 6 5.99 -26.49 -9.44
N PRO A 7 5.86 -27.59 -10.19
CA PRO A 7 6.98 -28.23 -10.88
C PRO A 7 7.80 -27.27 -11.76
N TRP A 8 7.15 -26.25 -12.34
CA TRP A 8 7.83 -25.23 -13.14
C TRP A 8 8.68 -24.28 -12.30
N VAL A 9 8.34 -24.04 -11.03
CA VAL A 9 9.14 -23.22 -10.10
C VAL A 9 10.41 -23.96 -9.68
N GLU A 10 10.32 -25.28 -9.49
CA GLU A 10 11.50 -26.12 -9.22
C GLU A 10 12.45 -26.13 -10.42
N TRP A 11 11.89 -26.37 -11.61
CA TRP A 11 12.64 -26.26 -12.87
C TRP A 11 13.27 -24.86 -13.04
N ALA A 12 12.54 -23.78 -12.75
CA ALA A 12 13.08 -22.43 -12.82
C ALA A 12 14.25 -22.22 -11.85
N GLY A 13 14.22 -22.88 -10.69
CA GLY A 13 15.32 -22.86 -9.73
C GLY A 13 16.58 -23.54 -10.27
N GLU A 14 16.44 -24.72 -10.85
CA GLU A 14 17.55 -25.43 -11.50
C GLU A 14 18.10 -24.66 -12.70
N TYR A 15 17.19 -24.13 -13.53
CA TYR A 15 17.56 -23.32 -14.68
C TYR A 15 18.27 -22.02 -14.29
N THR A 16 17.89 -21.41 -13.17
CA THR A 16 18.60 -20.23 -12.63
C THR A 16 20.03 -20.56 -12.21
N LYS A 17 20.26 -21.74 -11.60
CA LYS A 17 21.63 -22.19 -11.25
C LYS A 17 22.48 -22.43 -12.49
N ALA A 18 21.92 -23.09 -13.51
CA ALA A 18 22.61 -23.31 -14.78
C ALA A 18 22.93 -21.98 -15.49
N ALA A 19 21.95 -21.07 -15.57
CA ALA A 19 22.12 -19.74 -16.16
C ALA A 19 23.21 -18.92 -15.43
N GLN A 20 23.31 -19.03 -14.11
CA GLN A 20 24.39 -18.40 -13.33
C GLN A 20 25.77 -18.97 -13.68
N ALA A 21 25.89 -20.29 -13.81
CA ALA A 21 27.15 -20.94 -14.17
C ALA A 21 27.60 -20.60 -15.60
N GLU A 22 26.64 -20.48 -16.53
CA GLU A 22 26.89 -20.15 -17.94
C GLU A 22 26.94 -18.63 -18.21
N ALA A 23 26.76 -17.80 -17.18
CA ALA A 23 26.67 -16.33 -17.29
C ALA A 23 25.64 -15.85 -18.32
N LEU A 24 24.50 -16.53 -18.41
CA LEU A 24 23.44 -16.22 -19.37
C LEU A 24 22.86 -14.82 -19.13
N PRO A 25 22.50 -14.06 -20.17
CA PRO A 25 21.86 -12.77 -20.00
C PRO A 25 20.54 -12.87 -19.21
N PRO A 26 20.31 -12.05 -18.16
CA PRO A 26 19.12 -12.12 -17.30
C PRO A 26 17.79 -11.95 -18.04
N ASN A 27 17.78 -11.15 -19.11
CA ASN A 27 16.64 -10.94 -19.99
C ASN A 27 16.29 -12.20 -20.81
N GLU A 28 17.30 -12.91 -21.32
CA GLU A 28 17.09 -14.18 -22.03
C GLU A 28 16.59 -15.27 -21.08
N TRP A 29 17.17 -15.33 -19.87
CA TRP A 29 16.66 -16.19 -18.80
C TRP A 29 15.18 -15.89 -18.50
N ALA A 30 14.82 -14.62 -18.32
CA ALA A 30 13.46 -14.23 -18.00
C ALA A 30 12.48 -14.62 -19.12
N ALA A 31 12.87 -14.48 -20.39
CA ALA A 31 12.05 -14.90 -21.53
C ALA A 31 11.81 -16.42 -21.54
N ARG A 32 12.84 -17.23 -21.23
CA ARG A 32 12.68 -18.69 -21.14
C ARG A 32 11.81 -19.10 -19.96
N VAL A 33 12.01 -18.49 -18.79
CA VAL A 33 11.15 -18.73 -17.61
C VAL A 33 9.70 -18.33 -17.89
N ALA A 34 9.47 -17.21 -18.56
CA ALA A 34 8.14 -16.78 -18.99
C ALA A 34 7.48 -17.81 -19.91
N THR A 35 8.24 -18.35 -20.88
CA THR A 35 7.75 -19.37 -21.82
C THR A 35 7.41 -20.67 -21.10
N ALA A 36 8.28 -21.12 -20.18
CA ALA A 36 8.02 -22.31 -19.37
C ALA A 36 6.81 -22.13 -18.46
N ALA A 37 6.66 -20.96 -17.83
CA ALA A 37 5.51 -20.66 -17.00
C ALA A 37 4.20 -20.59 -17.80
N ALA A 38 4.25 -20.07 -19.04
CA ALA A 38 3.11 -20.08 -19.95
C ALA A 38 2.76 -21.51 -20.42
N ALA A 39 3.76 -22.35 -20.71
CA ALA A 39 3.57 -23.74 -21.12
C ALA A 39 3.04 -24.64 -19.98
N ALA A 40 3.43 -24.34 -18.74
CA ALA A 40 2.91 -25.00 -17.54
C ALA A 40 1.48 -24.53 -17.17
N GLY A 41 0.90 -23.60 -17.94
CA GLY A 41 -0.30 -22.87 -17.58
C GLY A 41 -1.59 -23.70 -17.66
N GLU A 42 -2.01 -24.25 -16.51
CA GLU A 42 -3.43 -24.32 -16.14
C GLU A 42 -3.68 -23.34 -14.99
N ARG A 43 -4.57 -22.36 -15.18
CA ARG A 43 -5.15 -21.45 -14.16
C ARG A 43 -4.32 -20.27 -13.62
N GLY A 44 -3.85 -19.36 -14.47
CA GLY A 44 -3.73 -17.93 -14.10
C GLY A 44 -2.69 -17.54 -13.04
N ASP A 45 -1.80 -18.44 -12.60
CA ASP A 45 -0.78 -18.20 -11.56
C ASP A 45 0.59 -17.75 -12.14
N VAL A 46 0.60 -17.34 -13.42
CA VAL A 46 1.82 -17.04 -14.18
C VAL A 46 2.33 -15.62 -13.92
N GLN A 47 1.42 -14.67 -13.69
CA GLN A 47 1.79 -13.28 -13.42
C GLN A 47 1.98 -13.05 -11.92
N PHE A 48 3.08 -12.39 -11.55
CA PHE A 48 3.44 -12.11 -10.15
C PHE A 48 3.49 -13.37 -9.27
N SER A 49 4.04 -14.47 -9.78
CA SER A 49 4.11 -15.75 -9.07
C SER A 49 4.76 -15.60 -7.69
N ALA A 50 4.05 -16.06 -6.66
CA ALA A 50 4.56 -16.12 -5.29
C ALA A 50 5.73 -17.13 -5.16
N GLY A 51 5.58 -18.31 -5.76
CA GLY A 51 6.61 -19.37 -5.68
C GLY A 51 7.92 -18.95 -6.34
N LEU A 52 7.85 -18.22 -7.47
CA LEU A 52 9.05 -17.68 -8.11
C LEU A 52 9.74 -16.63 -7.22
N ALA A 53 8.98 -15.77 -6.54
CA ALA A 53 9.55 -14.80 -5.60
C ALA A 53 10.26 -15.48 -4.41
N GLU A 54 9.64 -16.51 -3.81
CA GLU A 54 10.26 -17.28 -2.72
C GLU A 54 11.52 -18.03 -3.16
N MET A 55 11.51 -18.59 -4.37
CA MET A 55 12.68 -19.26 -4.95
C MET A 55 13.81 -18.25 -5.17
N LEU A 56 13.53 -17.10 -5.80
CA LEU A 56 14.53 -16.07 -6.06
C LEU A 56 15.10 -15.49 -4.77
N ALA A 57 14.27 -15.26 -3.75
CA ALA A 57 14.73 -14.83 -2.43
C ALA A 57 15.74 -15.83 -1.85
N ARG A 58 15.45 -17.14 -1.91
CA ARG A 58 16.39 -18.18 -1.47
C ARG A 58 17.68 -18.19 -2.27
N VAL A 59 17.61 -18.06 -3.60
CA VAL A 59 18.80 -18.03 -4.47
C VAL A 59 19.66 -16.81 -4.18
N VAL A 60 19.05 -15.63 -4.03
CA VAL A 60 19.76 -14.38 -3.70
C VAL A 60 20.46 -14.49 -2.35
N LEU A 61 19.75 -14.96 -1.32
CA LEU A 61 20.30 -15.11 0.03
C LEU A 61 21.35 -16.23 0.15
N SER A 62 21.25 -17.28 -0.69
CA SER A 62 22.19 -18.42 -0.70
C SER A 62 23.43 -18.17 -1.57
N GLY A 63 23.31 -17.39 -2.65
CA GLY A 63 24.43 -16.99 -3.49
C GLY A 63 25.47 -16.12 -2.77
N GLU A 64 25.11 -15.59 -1.60
CA GLU A 64 25.98 -14.79 -0.75
C GLU A 64 26.94 -15.63 0.12
N SER A 65 26.69 -16.93 0.31
CA SER A 65 27.58 -17.82 1.09
C SER A 65 28.58 -18.61 0.25
N SER A 66 28.38 -18.71 -1.07
CA SER A 66 29.13 -19.63 -1.95
C SER A 66 30.30 -19.01 -2.73
N GLY A 67 30.64 -17.74 -2.50
CA GLY A 67 31.76 -17.07 -3.19
C GLY A 67 31.57 -16.82 -4.69
N ALA A 68 30.49 -17.34 -5.30
CA ALA A 68 30.02 -16.90 -6.61
C ALA A 68 29.62 -15.42 -6.52
N ALA A 69 29.89 -14.63 -7.57
CA ALA A 69 29.67 -13.18 -7.55
C ALA A 69 28.24 -12.86 -7.09
N PRO A 70 28.03 -12.32 -5.86
CA PRO A 70 26.71 -12.16 -5.28
C PRO A 70 25.78 -11.38 -6.21
N ALA A 71 26.35 -10.43 -6.96
CA ALA A 71 25.67 -9.57 -7.93
C ALA A 71 24.95 -10.32 -9.08
N ALA A 72 25.31 -11.56 -9.41
CA ALA A 72 24.66 -12.28 -10.52
C ALA A 72 23.21 -12.66 -10.18
N ALA A 73 22.96 -13.20 -8.99
CA ALA A 73 21.62 -13.61 -8.55
C ALA A 73 20.62 -12.45 -8.51
N TRP A 74 21.08 -11.28 -8.04
CA TRP A 74 20.26 -10.06 -7.99
C TRP A 74 19.83 -9.56 -9.37
N LYS A 75 20.62 -9.81 -10.43
CA LYS A 75 20.23 -9.45 -11.80
C LYS A 75 19.06 -10.30 -12.32
N TYR A 76 19.01 -11.58 -11.96
CA TYR A 76 17.89 -12.45 -12.31
C TYR A 76 16.63 -12.06 -11.54
N ALA A 77 16.77 -11.69 -10.27
CA ALA A 77 15.67 -11.11 -9.48
C ALA A 77 15.11 -9.84 -10.14
N GLU A 78 15.97 -8.89 -10.52
CA GLU A 78 15.57 -7.66 -11.23
C GLU A 78 14.86 -7.98 -12.56
N ALA A 79 15.41 -8.91 -13.36
CA ALA A 79 14.81 -9.31 -14.63
C ALA A 79 13.43 -9.96 -14.45
N ALA A 80 13.26 -10.79 -13.42
CA ALA A 80 11.97 -11.40 -13.08
C ALA A 80 10.91 -10.35 -12.68
N LEU A 81 11.30 -9.34 -11.90
CA LEU A 81 10.42 -8.24 -11.52
C LEU A 81 10.06 -7.36 -12.72
N ALA A 82 11.04 -7.02 -13.56
CA ALA A 82 10.81 -6.25 -14.78
C ALA A 82 9.86 -6.98 -15.75
N ALA A 83 9.98 -8.31 -15.86
CA ALA A 83 9.10 -9.16 -16.67
C ALA A 83 7.76 -9.50 -15.98
N ARG A 84 7.51 -9.00 -14.75
CA ARG A 84 6.29 -9.26 -13.95
C ARG A 84 6.04 -10.75 -13.67
N LEU A 85 7.11 -11.55 -13.63
CA LEU A 85 7.05 -12.99 -13.38
C LEU A 85 6.96 -13.30 -11.88
N ALA A 86 7.69 -12.55 -11.06
CA ALA A 86 7.68 -12.68 -9.60
C ALA A 86 6.94 -11.48 -8.98
N SER A 87 6.36 -11.67 -7.78
CA SER A 87 5.73 -10.59 -7.00
C SER A 87 6.80 -9.65 -6.40
N PRO A 88 6.86 -8.36 -6.80
CA PRO A 88 7.75 -7.40 -6.14
C PRO A 88 7.51 -7.24 -4.64
N ALA A 89 6.25 -7.23 -4.20
CA ALA A 89 5.94 -7.00 -2.79
C ALA A 89 6.48 -8.14 -1.93
N LEU A 90 6.20 -9.38 -2.35
CA LEU A 90 6.65 -10.56 -1.62
C LEU A 90 8.16 -10.70 -1.64
N LEU A 91 8.80 -10.49 -2.80
CA LEU A 91 10.27 -10.57 -2.87
C LEU A 91 10.93 -9.52 -1.97
N LEU A 92 10.44 -8.28 -1.97
CA LEU A 92 10.97 -7.22 -1.11
C LEU A 92 10.75 -7.53 0.37
N THR A 93 9.60 -8.08 0.76
CA THR A 93 9.33 -8.56 2.13
C THR A 93 10.32 -9.63 2.57
N LEU A 94 10.54 -10.65 1.73
CA LEU A 94 11.43 -11.77 2.06
C LEU A 94 12.89 -11.29 2.19
N LEU A 95 13.28 -10.32 1.36
CA LEU A 95 14.61 -9.71 1.44
C LEU A 95 14.72 -8.76 2.64
N SER A 96 13.71 -7.96 2.96
CA SER A 96 13.80 -6.97 4.05
C SER A 96 14.04 -7.64 5.40
N SER A 97 13.33 -8.74 5.69
CA SER A 97 13.47 -9.51 6.94
C SER A 97 14.83 -10.18 7.13
N ARG A 98 15.65 -10.29 6.08
CA ARG A 98 16.95 -11.00 6.10
C ARG A 98 18.14 -10.08 5.84
N VAL A 99 17.98 -9.12 4.92
CA VAL A 99 19.04 -8.23 4.45
C VAL A 99 19.21 -7.02 5.37
N ILE A 100 18.12 -6.42 5.85
CA ILE A 100 18.20 -5.24 6.74
C ILE A 100 18.99 -5.57 8.02
N PRO A 101 18.74 -6.71 8.69
CA PRO A 101 19.47 -7.02 9.92
C PRO A 101 20.94 -7.29 9.69
N GLN A 102 21.31 -7.78 8.50
CA GLN A 102 22.69 -8.07 8.12
C GLN A 102 23.39 -6.90 7.42
N ARG A 103 22.78 -5.72 7.32
CA ARG A 103 23.28 -4.61 6.50
C ARG A 103 24.70 -4.15 6.83
N VAL A 104 25.10 -4.22 8.11
CA VAL A 104 26.45 -3.85 8.56
C VAL A 104 27.45 -4.91 8.09
N ALA A 105 27.13 -6.19 8.28
CA ALA A 105 27.98 -7.30 7.86
C ALA A 105 28.01 -7.46 6.32
N ARG A 106 26.92 -7.10 5.63
CA ARG A 106 26.72 -7.27 4.19
C ARG A 106 26.18 -6.01 3.52
N PRO A 107 26.99 -4.93 3.44
CA PRO A 107 26.52 -3.66 2.89
C PRO A 107 26.21 -3.73 1.39
N THR A 108 26.82 -4.64 0.63
CA THR A 108 26.51 -4.83 -0.79
C THR A 108 25.11 -5.39 -1.01
N ALA A 109 24.69 -6.36 -0.19
CA ALA A 109 23.34 -6.92 -0.23
C ALA A 109 22.29 -5.85 0.09
N TYR A 110 22.55 -5.06 1.13
CA TYR A 110 21.67 -3.95 1.51
C TYR A 110 21.59 -2.87 0.42
N ARG A 111 22.71 -2.55 -0.24
CA ARG A 111 22.72 -1.65 -1.41
C ARG A 111 21.79 -2.17 -2.51
N LEU A 112 21.90 -3.44 -2.87
CA LEU A 112 21.09 -4.04 -3.93
C LEU A 112 19.60 -4.11 -3.54
N TYR A 113 19.30 -4.37 -2.28
CA TYR A 113 17.94 -4.27 -1.74
C TYR A 113 17.36 -2.86 -1.90
N LEU A 114 18.08 -1.81 -1.49
CA LEU A 114 17.63 -0.41 -1.63
C LEU A 114 17.36 -0.05 -3.09
N GLU A 115 18.20 -0.52 -4.00
CA GLU A 115 18.06 -0.33 -5.45
C GLU A 115 16.84 -1.06 -6.03
N LEU A 116 16.55 -2.30 -5.60
CA LEU A 116 15.32 -3.00 -5.96
C LEU A 116 14.09 -2.28 -5.42
N LEU A 117 14.13 -1.87 -4.15
CA LEU A 117 13.04 -1.18 -3.49
C LEU A 117 12.71 0.14 -4.20
N ARG A 118 13.73 0.91 -4.59
CA ARG A 118 13.58 2.14 -5.38
C ARG A 118 12.88 1.91 -6.72
N ARG A 119 13.17 0.82 -7.42
CA ARG A 119 12.62 0.54 -8.77
C ARG A 119 11.23 -0.11 -8.75
N HIS A 120 10.95 -0.95 -7.75
CA HIS A 120 9.76 -1.83 -7.77
C HIS A 120 8.88 -1.75 -6.53
N GLY A 121 9.36 -1.17 -5.43
CA GLY A 121 8.62 -1.07 -4.15
C GLY A 121 7.25 -0.42 -4.27
N PHE A 122 7.05 0.43 -5.27
CA PHE A 122 5.85 1.26 -5.41
C PHE A 122 4.93 0.84 -6.55
N LYS A 123 5.18 -0.32 -7.16
CA LYS A 123 4.29 -0.94 -8.17
C LYS A 123 3.27 -1.90 -7.56
N LEU A 124 2.92 -1.68 -6.29
CA LEU A 124 2.05 -2.54 -5.46
C LEU A 124 0.63 -2.67 -6.02
N CYS A 125 0.08 -1.59 -6.55
CA CYS A 125 -1.31 -1.56 -7.04
C CYS A 125 -1.58 -2.57 -8.16
N PHE A 126 -0.56 -2.96 -8.94
CA PHE A 126 -0.71 -3.91 -10.04
C PHE A 126 -0.82 -5.37 -9.56
N GLN A 127 -0.25 -5.70 -8.40
CA GLN A 127 -0.24 -7.06 -7.86
C GLN A 127 -1.57 -7.41 -7.18
N MET A 128 -2.28 -6.41 -6.64
CA MET A 128 -3.56 -6.63 -5.96
C MET A 128 -4.72 -7.02 -6.88
N LYS A 129 -4.53 -6.92 -8.19
CA LYS A 129 -5.50 -7.38 -9.20
C LYS A 129 -5.21 -8.81 -9.69
N ALA A 130 -4.09 -9.41 -9.29
CA ALA A 130 -3.69 -10.73 -9.73
C ALA A 130 -4.49 -11.83 -9.01
N ALA A 131 -4.67 -12.97 -9.69
CA ALA A 131 -5.43 -14.12 -9.18
C ALA A 131 -4.82 -14.71 -7.88
N ASN A 132 -3.52 -14.52 -7.66
CA ASN A 132 -2.77 -15.02 -6.51
C ASN A 132 -2.57 -13.98 -5.39
N SER A 133 -3.25 -12.83 -5.46
CA SER A 133 -3.11 -11.72 -4.50
C SER A 133 -3.37 -12.13 -3.05
N ASN A 134 -4.34 -13.01 -2.79
CA ASN A 134 -4.63 -13.50 -1.43
C ASN A 134 -3.46 -14.28 -0.83
N LYS A 135 -2.88 -15.21 -1.59
CA LYS A 135 -1.72 -16.01 -1.17
C LYS A 135 -0.50 -15.12 -0.93
N ILE A 136 -0.26 -14.15 -1.83
CA ILE A 136 0.84 -13.18 -1.68
C ILE A 136 0.68 -12.36 -0.39
N ARG A 137 -0.53 -11.85 -0.12
CA ARG A 137 -0.79 -11.06 1.09
C ARG A 137 -0.57 -11.88 2.36
N GLN A 138 -1.06 -13.11 2.39
CA GLN A 138 -0.85 -14.01 3.53
C GLN A 138 0.64 -14.27 3.77
N LEU A 139 1.41 -14.59 2.73
CA LEU A 139 2.86 -14.80 2.87
C LEU A 139 3.59 -13.54 3.35
N ILE A 140 3.17 -12.36 2.91
CA ILE A 140 3.75 -11.10 3.39
C ILE A 140 3.40 -10.87 4.86
N ASP A 141 2.14 -11.11 5.23
CA ASP A 141 1.68 -11.01 6.62
C ASP A 141 2.45 -11.96 7.53
N ASP A 142 2.61 -13.22 7.14
CA ASP A 142 3.35 -14.24 7.90
C ASP A 142 4.83 -13.87 8.10
N ASN A 143 5.44 -13.13 7.15
CA ASN A 143 6.86 -12.75 7.22
C ASN A 143 7.10 -11.44 7.98
N LEU A 144 6.15 -10.50 7.93
CA LEU A 144 6.28 -9.18 8.58
C LEU A 144 5.43 -9.05 9.84
N ASN A 145 4.60 -10.04 10.16
CA ASN A 145 3.62 -10.02 11.24
C ASN A 145 2.74 -8.75 11.22
N LEU A 146 2.27 -8.33 10.03
CA LEU A 146 1.54 -7.06 9.88
C LEU A 146 0.26 -7.07 10.71
N SER A 147 -0.53 -8.13 10.63
CA SER A 147 -1.78 -8.30 11.35
C SER A 147 -1.59 -8.31 12.87
N GLN A 148 -0.48 -8.86 13.35
CA GLN A 148 -0.12 -8.84 14.76
C GLN A 148 0.30 -7.43 15.23
N ILE A 149 1.03 -6.69 14.39
CA ILE A 149 1.58 -5.37 14.74
C ILE A 149 0.51 -4.27 14.64
N PHE A 150 -0.28 -4.30 13.58
CA PHE A 150 -1.31 -3.29 13.31
C PHE A 150 -2.67 -3.66 13.90
N GLY A 151 -2.92 -4.93 14.21
CA GLY A 151 -4.13 -5.41 14.88
C GLY A 151 -5.32 -5.63 13.95
N PHE A 152 -5.13 -5.53 12.63
CA PHE A 152 -6.16 -5.81 11.64
C PHE A 152 -5.89 -7.16 10.97
N SER A 153 -6.92 -7.98 10.75
CA SER A 153 -6.76 -9.09 9.82
C SER A 153 -6.66 -8.48 8.43
N ALA A 154 -5.56 -8.74 7.72
CA ALA A 154 -5.32 -8.21 6.37
C ALA A 154 -6.26 -8.89 5.34
N CYS A 155 -7.58 -8.82 5.55
CA CYS A 155 -8.59 -9.43 4.69
C CYS A 155 -8.83 -8.56 3.45
N GLU A 156 -8.80 -7.23 3.63
CA GLU A 156 -9.04 -6.27 2.55
C GLU A 156 -7.75 -5.78 1.88
N PRO A 157 -7.68 -5.74 0.54
CA PRO A 157 -6.49 -5.27 -0.18
C PRO A 157 -6.08 -3.82 0.14
N GLY A 158 -7.05 -2.95 0.45
CA GLY A 158 -6.79 -1.55 0.79
C GLY A 158 -6.05 -1.40 2.12
N VAL A 159 -6.52 -2.10 3.16
CA VAL A 159 -5.90 -2.12 4.49
C VAL A 159 -4.46 -2.63 4.39
N PHE A 160 -4.26 -3.75 3.68
CA PHE A 160 -2.92 -4.32 3.49
C PHE A 160 -1.95 -3.33 2.83
N ILE A 161 -2.39 -2.55 1.83
CA ILE A 161 -1.50 -1.57 1.17
C ILE A 161 -1.03 -0.51 2.18
N VAL A 162 -1.93 -0.05 3.05
CA VAL A 162 -1.60 0.93 4.09
C VAL A 162 -0.58 0.34 5.07
N GLU A 163 -0.84 -0.86 5.59
CA GLU A 163 0.06 -1.56 6.51
C GLU A 163 1.42 -1.82 5.90
N PHE A 164 1.46 -2.30 4.65
CA PHE A 164 2.70 -2.63 3.97
C PHE A 164 3.55 -1.38 3.68
N VAL A 165 2.94 -0.31 3.18
CA VAL A 165 3.66 0.95 2.89
C VAL A 165 4.20 1.56 4.18
N LEU A 166 3.40 1.59 5.25
CA LEU A 166 3.86 2.07 6.54
C LEU A 166 4.99 1.19 7.09
N CYS A 167 4.88 -0.13 7.00
CA CYS A 167 5.89 -1.08 7.45
C CYS A 167 7.24 -0.85 6.75
N ILE A 168 7.27 -0.79 5.41
CA ILE A 168 8.51 -0.57 4.66
C ILE A 168 9.15 0.76 5.03
N LEU A 169 8.36 1.83 5.14
CA LEU A 169 8.87 3.14 5.51
C LEU A 169 9.42 3.14 6.95
N TRP A 170 8.72 2.50 7.88
CA TRP A 170 9.15 2.36 9.26
C TRP A 170 10.45 1.56 9.36
N GLN A 171 10.59 0.44 8.65
CA GLN A 171 11.83 -0.33 8.59
C GLN A 171 13.02 0.53 8.13
N LEU A 172 12.83 1.40 7.12
CA LEU A 172 13.88 2.30 6.66
C LEU A 172 14.23 3.38 7.70
N VAL A 173 13.22 3.95 8.38
CA VAL A 173 13.44 4.94 9.46
C VAL A 173 14.17 4.31 10.64
N ASP A 174 13.74 3.15 11.12
CA ASP A 174 14.42 2.40 12.19
C ASP A 174 15.86 2.05 11.78
N THR A 175 16.08 1.69 10.51
CA THR A 175 17.41 1.42 9.98
C THR A 175 18.32 2.66 10.02
N ALA A 176 17.81 3.82 9.58
CA ALA A 176 18.56 5.08 9.61
C ALA A 176 18.88 5.54 11.05
N LEU A 177 17.94 5.33 11.98
CA LEU A 177 18.17 5.62 13.40
C LEU A 177 19.21 4.68 14.02
N ASP A 178 19.17 3.39 13.71
CA ASP A 178 20.13 2.41 14.25
C ASP A 178 21.54 2.62 13.68
N ASP A 179 21.68 3.00 12.40
CA ASP A 179 22.96 3.35 11.79
C ASP A 179 23.66 4.54 12.47
N GLU A 180 22.89 5.48 13.01
CA GLU A 180 23.40 6.64 13.76
C GLU A 180 23.28 6.47 15.28
N SER A 181 23.04 5.24 15.76
CA SER A 181 22.85 4.88 17.17
C SER A 181 21.78 5.71 17.93
N LEU A 182 20.85 6.32 17.19
CA LEU A 182 19.73 7.11 17.71
C LEU A 182 18.57 6.22 18.20
N LEU A 183 18.52 4.96 17.79
CA LEU A 183 17.44 4.04 18.16
C LEU A 183 17.30 3.86 19.68
N GLU A 184 18.38 4.00 20.44
CA GLU A 184 18.39 3.94 21.92
C GLU A 184 17.62 5.10 22.57
N LEU A 185 17.34 6.18 21.83
CA LEU A 185 16.54 7.33 22.28
C LEU A 185 15.04 7.11 22.06
N THR A 186 14.64 5.96 21.50
CA THR A 186 13.23 5.57 21.40
C THR A 186 12.73 5.01 22.74
N PRO A 187 11.44 5.18 23.09
CA PRO A 187 10.88 4.65 24.33
C PRO A 187 11.06 3.14 24.46
N GLU A 188 10.97 2.42 23.33
CA GLU A 188 11.11 0.97 23.30
C GLU A 188 12.57 0.50 23.29
N LYS A 189 13.53 1.40 23.01
CA LYS A 189 14.96 1.12 22.81
C LYS A 189 15.26 0.00 21.82
N LYS A 190 14.31 -0.26 20.92
CA LYS A 190 14.38 -1.31 19.91
C LYS A 190 13.55 -0.92 18.69
N ALA A 191 13.93 -1.48 17.55
CA ALA A 191 13.19 -1.36 16.32
C ALA A 191 11.91 -2.19 16.39
N GLN A 192 10.91 -1.80 15.59
CA GLN A 192 9.65 -2.54 15.52
C GLN A 192 9.80 -3.87 14.76
N TRP A 193 10.72 -3.90 13.79
CA TRP A 193 11.16 -5.10 13.07
C TRP A 193 12.63 -5.37 13.34
N PRO A 194 13.12 -6.61 13.13
CA PRO A 194 14.54 -6.93 13.24
C PRO A 194 15.39 -5.93 12.47
N THR A 195 16.38 -5.33 13.15
CA THR A 195 17.41 -4.48 12.53
C THR A 195 18.81 -4.97 12.85
N ARG A 196 19.00 -5.91 13.79
CA ARG A 196 20.32 -6.45 14.11
C ARG A 196 20.39 -7.96 13.82
N PRO A 197 21.57 -8.52 13.49
CA PRO A 197 21.69 -9.94 13.19
C PRO A 197 21.25 -10.84 14.36
N GLN A 198 21.38 -10.33 15.59
CA GLN A 198 20.97 -11.00 16.83
C GLN A 198 19.44 -11.17 16.93
N ASP A 199 18.67 -10.37 16.19
CA ASP A 199 17.21 -10.43 16.15
C ASP A 199 16.71 -11.54 15.19
N ILE A 200 17.61 -12.16 14.41
CA ILE A 200 17.30 -13.30 13.54
C ILE A 200 17.96 -14.56 14.12
N SER A 201 17.18 -15.60 14.40
CA SER A 201 17.73 -16.89 14.82
C SER A 201 18.62 -17.53 13.74
N ALA A 202 19.90 -17.72 14.08
CA ALA A 202 20.90 -18.62 13.50
C ALA A 202 20.95 -18.72 11.96
N PHE A 203 21.66 -17.78 11.33
CA PHE A 203 22.36 -18.05 10.06
C PHE A 203 23.78 -17.48 10.19
N GLU A 204 24.70 -18.29 10.72
CA GLU A 204 26.13 -18.01 10.64
C GLU A 204 26.57 -18.19 9.20
N VAL A 205 27.10 -17.13 8.61
CA VAL A 205 27.78 -17.20 7.32
C VAL A 205 29.12 -16.52 7.46
N SER A 206 30.15 -17.25 7.05
CA SER A 206 31.55 -16.86 7.12
C SER A 206 31.83 -15.56 6.36
N PHE A 207 32.69 -14.74 6.96
CA PHE A 207 33.06 -13.42 6.46
C PHE A 207 34.06 -13.54 5.30
N SER A 208 33.79 -12.86 4.18
CA SER A 208 34.84 -12.60 3.17
C SER A 208 35.67 -11.40 3.62
N GLU A 209 36.99 -11.53 3.61
CA GLU A 209 37.96 -10.48 3.92
C GLU A 209 37.94 -9.34 2.87
N GLN A 210 36.95 -8.44 2.94
CA GLN A 210 37.03 -7.15 2.26
C GLN A 210 37.76 -6.15 3.15
N LYS A 211 38.58 -5.28 2.55
CA LYS A 211 39.30 -4.23 3.28
C LYS A 211 38.29 -3.37 4.08
N PRO A 212 38.50 -3.17 5.40
CA PRO A 212 37.52 -2.54 6.28
C PRO A 212 37.11 -1.14 5.80
N GLU A 213 38.04 -0.36 5.26
CA GLU A 213 37.78 0.98 4.71
C GLU A 213 36.76 1.00 3.57
N LYS A 214 36.75 -0.04 2.70
CA LYS A 214 35.80 -0.13 1.59
C LYS A 214 34.40 -0.48 2.10
N ILE A 215 34.31 -1.33 3.12
CA ILE A 215 33.06 -1.72 3.78
C ILE A 215 32.44 -0.49 4.45
N GLU A 216 33.22 0.25 5.25
CA GLU A 216 32.75 1.46 5.94
C GLU A 216 32.28 2.55 4.98
N LYS A 217 33.03 2.76 3.89
CA LYS A 217 32.62 3.71 2.84
C LYS A 217 31.28 3.31 2.24
N LEU A 218 31.08 2.02 1.96
CA LEU A 218 29.83 1.52 1.38
C LEU A 218 28.66 1.64 2.37
N GLN A 219 28.88 1.33 3.65
CA GLN A 219 27.90 1.52 4.73
C GLN A 219 27.44 2.99 4.80
N ARG A 220 28.38 3.95 4.87
CA ARG A 220 28.06 5.38 4.89
C ARG A 220 27.23 5.80 3.68
N MET A 221 27.60 5.34 2.48
CA MET A 221 26.81 5.62 1.27
C MET A 221 25.41 4.98 1.33
N ASN A 222 25.27 3.81 1.93
CA ASN A 222 23.97 3.16 2.09
C ASN A 222 23.07 3.92 3.06
N SER A 223 23.60 4.47 4.15
CA SER A 223 22.83 5.30 5.08
C SER A 223 22.32 6.57 4.39
N VAL A 224 23.15 7.22 3.56
CA VAL A 224 22.71 8.36 2.73
C VAL A 224 21.57 7.95 1.79
N ILE A 225 21.70 6.84 1.07
CA ILE A 225 20.66 6.37 0.14
C ILE A 225 19.38 5.97 0.88
N THR A 226 19.50 5.41 2.09
CA THR A 226 18.35 5.09 2.95
C THR A 226 17.55 6.35 3.25
N ILE A 227 18.23 7.42 3.66
CA ILE A 227 17.61 8.72 3.93
C ILE A 227 17.01 9.35 2.68
N GLU A 228 17.73 9.31 1.55
CA GLU A 228 17.21 9.78 0.28
C GLU A 228 15.95 8.99 -0.13
N LEU A 229 15.93 7.69 0.07
CA LEU A 229 14.78 6.85 -0.26
C LEU A 229 13.57 7.17 0.64
N ILE A 230 13.78 7.38 1.95
CA ILE A 230 12.75 7.90 2.86
C ILE A 230 12.22 9.24 2.35
N GLY A 231 13.12 10.17 2.00
CA GLY A 231 12.74 11.47 1.44
C GLY A 231 11.89 11.32 0.17
N HIS A 232 12.34 10.54 -0.80
CA HIS A 232 11.59 10.28 -2.04
C HIS A 232 10.22 9.64 -1.78
N LEU A 233 10.14 8.75 -0.79
CA LEU A 233 8.90 8.12 -0.36
C LEU A 233 7.90 9.14 0.17
N LEU A 234 8.35 10.03 1.05
CA LEU A 234 7.51 11.05 1.66
C LEU A 234 7.06 12.13 0.65
N HIS A 235 7.84 12.38 -0.40
CA HIS A 235 7.44 13.29 -1.49
C HIS A 235 6.47 12.66 -2.50
N ASN A 236 6.31 11.33 -2.50
CA ASN A 236 5.42 10.68 -3.44
C ASN A 236 3.96 10.87 -3.03
N LYS A 237 3.20 11.65 -3.82
CA LYS A 237 1.79 11.99 -3.53
C LYS A 237 0.89 10.78 -3.22
N VAL A 238 1.11 9.65 -3.89
CA VAL A 238 0.31 8.43 -3.66
C VAL A 238 0.67 7.83 -2.31
N ILE A 239 1.96 7.74 -2.00
CA ILE A 239 2.44 7.26 -0.69
C ILE A 239 1.97 8.18 0.42
N THR A 240 2.11 9.50 0.28
CA THR A 240 1.63 10.47 1.29
C THR A 240 0.13 10.33 1.53
N ARG A 241 -0.67 10.07 0.47
CA ARG A 241 -2.11 9.82 0.62
C ARG A 241 -2.41 8.48 1.30
N ILE A 242 -1.62 7.43 1.05
CA ILE A 242 -1.73 6.16 1.78
C ILE A 242 -1.37 6.36 3.25
N LEU A 243 -0.31 7.13 3.54
CA LEU A 243 0.10 7.45 4.91
C LEU A 243 -0.93 8.32 5.65
N SER A 244 -1.68 9.18 4.95
CA SER A 244 -2.78 9.92 5.60
C SER A 244 -3.88 8.98 6.10
N LEU A 245 -4.12 7.86 5.41
CA LEU A 245 -5.05 6.83 5.89
C LEU A 245 -4.52 6.13 7.14
N ALA A 246 -3.22 5.82 7.19
CA ALA A 246 -2.60 5.28 8.40
C ALA A 246 -2.72 6.26 9.58
N ARG A 247 -2.49 7.55 9.35
CA ARG A 247 -2.66 8.59 10.37
C ARG A 247 -4.09 8.63 10.92
N GLU A 248 -5.08 8.61 10.03
CA GLU A 248 -6.49 8.72 10.41
C GLU A 248 -6.99 7.47 11.16
N ASN A 249 -6.47 6.28 10.82
CA ASN A 249 -7.05 5.00 11.27
C ASN A 249 -6.16 4.20 12.25
N MET A 250 -4.86 4.52 12.37
CA MET A 250 -3.87 3.78 13.16
C MET A 250 -3.10 4.72 14.12
N GLN A 251 -3.84 5.49 14.91
CA GLN A 251 -3.30 6.59 15.75
C GLN A 251 -2.12 6.16 16.65
N THR A 252 -2.20 5.00 17.29
CA THR A 252 -1.13 4.51 18.18
C THR A 252 0.14 4.22 17.40
N GLN A 253 0.04 3.45 16.31
CA GLN A 253 1.17 3.09 15.46
C GLN A 253 1.74 4.32 14.75
N TRP A 254 0.87 5.23 14.32
CA TRP A 254 1.26 6.50 13.72
C TRP A 254 2.03 7.40 14.70
N GLY A 255 1.60 7.50 15.96
CA GLY A 255 2.32 8.24 16.99
C GLY A 255 3.73 7.70 17.24
N LEU A 256 3.89 6.38 17.28
CA LEU A 256 5.20 5.72 17.42
C LEU A 256 6.11 5.93 16.20
N PHE A 257 5.54 5.88 15.00
CA PHE A 257 6.24 6.13 13.76
C PHE A 257 6.68 7.60 13.63
N THR A 258 5.78 8.55 13.89
CA THR A 258 6.09 9.99 13.81
C THR A 258 7.08 10.43 14.87
N TYR A 259 7.06 9.83 16.07
CA TYR A 259 8.10 10.05 17.08
C TYR A 259 9.49 9.70 16.52
N ARG A 260 9.64 8.51 15.92
CA ARG A 260 10.90 8.07 15.31
C ARG A 260 11.32 8.98 14.15
N LEU A 261 10.37 9.41 13.33
CA LEU A 261 10.63 10.35 12.25
C LEU A 261 11.11 11.71 12.78
N ARG A 262 10.48 12.24 13.84
CA ARG A 262 10.92 13.47 14.52
C ARG A 262 12.33 13.33 15.08
N LEU A 263 12.63 12.20 15.70
CA LEU A 263 13.95 11.90 16.24
C LEU A 263 15.03 11.91 15.15
N LEU A 264 14.73 11.28 14.00
CA LEU A 264 15.60 11.28 12.82
C LEU A 264 15.83 12.70 12.31
N VAL A 265 14.75 13.48 12.14
CA VAL A 265 14.83 14.86 11.66
C VAL A 265 15.66 15.75 12.58
N ALA A 266 15.50 15.60 13.89
CA ALA A 266 16.18 16.45 14.87
C ALA A 266 17.66 16.11 15.05
N ASN A 267 18.05 14.83 14.93
CA ASN A 267 19.36 14.36 15.38
C ASN A 267 20.23 13.73 14.29
N SER A 268 19.68 13.39 13.11
CA SER A 268 20.47 12.71 12.07
C SER A 268 21.47 13.66 11.40
N SER A 269 22.74 13.34 11.59
CA SER A 269 23.87 13.98 10.92
C SER A 269 23.89 13.68 9.42
N THR A 270 23.51 12.47 9.02
CA THR A 270 23.45 12.07 7.61
C THR A 270 22.32 12.79 6.89
N LEU A 271 21.18 13.01 7.55
CA LEU A 271 20.08 13.79 7.01
C LEU A 271 20.47 15.27 6.85
N GLN A 272 21.11 15.85 7.86
CA GLN A 272 21.59 17.25 7.80
C GLN A 272 22.63 17.47 6.69
N ALA A 273 23.46 16.47 6.42
CA ALA A 273 24.43 16.49 5.33
C ALA A 273 23.84 16.14 3.95
N SER A 274 22.61 15.60 3.90
CA SER A 274 21.95 15.22 2.65
C SER A 274 21.48 16.45 1.88
N THR A 275 21.48 16.36 0.55
CA THR A 275 20.91 17.40 -0.33
C THR A 275 19.37 17.38 -0.36
N MET A 276 18.75 16.44 0.36
CA MET A 276 17.31 16.28 0.41
C MET A 276 16.62 17.40 1.17
N SER A 277 15.50 17.87 0.61
CA SER A 277 14.65 18.84 1.27
C SER A 277 13.99 18.23 2.51
N LEU A 278 14.21 18.85 3.68
CA LEU A 278 13.54 18.49 4.93
C LEU A 278 12.03 18.74 4.90
N VAL A 279 11.53 19.45 3.89
CA VAL A 279 10.12 19.86 3.80
C VAL A 279 9.17 18.67 3.83
N ALA A 280 9.46 17.56 3.14
CA ALA A 280 8.58 16.39 3.18
C ALA A 280 8.57 15.68 4.54
N PHE A 281 9.68 15.71 5.27
CA PHE A 281 9.72 15.21 6.64
C PHE A 281 8.89 16.10 7.57
N GLN A 282 9.05 17.42 7.43
CA GLN A 282 8.35 18.41 8.25
C GLN A 282 6.85 18.46 7.96
N GLN A 283 6.41 18.35 6.70
CA GLN A 283 4.99 18.35 6.34
C GLN A 283 4.23 17.19 7.00
N LEU A 284 4.80 15.98 6.95
CA LEU A 284 4.20 14.81 7.58
C LEU A 284 4.09 14.96 9.11
N ILE A 285 5.07 15.62 9.73
CA ILE A 285 5.15 15.88 11.17
C ILE A 285 4.25 17.06 11.60
N LEU A 286 4.15 18.12 10.79
CA LEU A 286 3.36 19.33 11.08
C LEU A 286 1.86 19.06 10.95
N ASP A 287 1.46 18.25 9.98
CA ASP A 287 0.06 17.83 9.84
C ASP A 287 -0.42 16.97 11.03
N ASP A 288 0.50 16.46 11.86
CA ASP A 288 0.21 15.75 13.12
C ASP A 288 -0.20 16.72 14.24
N HIS A 289 0.35 17.95 14.25
CA HIS A 289 0.07 18.97 15.26
C HIS A 289 -1.25 19.70 15.04
N ASN A 290 -1.71 19.83 13.79
CA ASN A 290 -2.98 20.47 13.44
C ASN A 290 -4.22 19.64 13.84
N VAL A 291 -4.04 18.45 14.43
CA VAL A 291 -5.13 17.65 14.98
C VAL A 291 -5.38 17.96 16.47
N HIS A 292 -4.43 18.61 17.17
CA HIS A 292 -4.57 18.93 18.60
C HIS A 292 -4.79 20.42 18.93
N GLY A 293 -4.62 21.33 17.96
CA GLY A 293 -4.88 22.75 18.13
C GLY A 293 -5.47 23.35 16.87
N GLU A 294 -6.67 23.93 16.98
CA GLU A 294 -7.41 24.62 15.92
C GLU A 294 -7.98 23.75 14.80
N ASN A 295 -8.96 22.91 15.16
CA ASN A 295 -10.02 22.50 14.26
C ASN A 295 -10.89 23.71 13.87
N LYS A 296 -10.43 24.51 12.90
CA LYS A 296 -11.34 25.31 12.06
C LYS A 296 -11.69 24.42 10.87
N HIS A 297 -12.96 24.00 10.85
CA HIS A 297 -13.61 23.02 9.97
C HIS A 297 -13.62 21.57 10.46
N SER A 298 -14.03 21.36 11.71
CA SER A 298 -14.70 20.14 12.11
C SER A 298 -16.11 20.07 11.49
N LEU A 299 -16.27 19.42 10.34
CA LEU A 299 -17.57 18.94 9.86
C LEU A 299 -17.76 17.43 10.04
N HIS A 300 -16.82 16.74 10.67
CA HIS A 300 -17.07 15.41 11.24
C HIS A 300 -17.60 15.58 12.66
N LYS A 301 -18.89 15.91 12.79
CA LYS A 301 -19.60 15.68 14.05
C LYS A 301 -19.58 14.18 14.33
N LYS A 302 -18.82 13.82 15.37
CA LYS A 302 -19.01 12.69 16.28
C LYS A 302 -20.26 11.85 15.95
N PHE A 303 -20.05 10.69 15.32
CA PHE A 303 -21.05 9.63 15.37
C PHE A 303 -21.09 9.09 16.80
N HIS A 304 -22.14 9.44 17.53
CA HIS A 304 -22.47 8.79 18.78
C HIS A 304 -22.93 7.35 18.49
N PRO A 305 -22.44 6.33 19.23
CA PRO A 305 -22.91 4.96 19.08
C PRO A 305 -24.20 4.79 19.87
N MET A 306 -25.36 4.91 19.20
CA MET A 306 -26.63 4.47 19.78
C MET A 306 -27.66 4.20 18.69
N VAL A 307 -27.67 2.99 18.12
CA VAL A 307 -28.87 2.15 18.00
C VAL A 307 -28.41 0.71 17.98
N ALA A 308 -28.64 0.02 19.10
CA ALA A 308 -28.57 -1.43 19.18
C ALA A 308 -29.83 -2.06 18.56
N SER A 309 -29.65 -3.30 18.08
CA SER A 309 -30.63 -4.40 17.99
C SER A 309 -31.88 -4.25 17.10
N ASN A 310 -31.95 -5.02 16.00
CA ASN A 310 -32.41 -6.42 16.04
C ASN A 310 -32.13 -7.17 14.72
N PRO A 311 -31.66 -8.43 14.77
CA PRO A 311 -31.52 -9.28 13.58
C PRO A 311 -32.83 -10.03 13.33
N LEU A 312 -33.46 -9.80 12.18
CA LEU A 312 -34.45 -10.73 11.64
C LEU A 312 -33.78 -11.59 10.59
N SER A 313 -33.51 -12.82 10.99
CA SER A 313 -33.07 -13.94 10.18
C SER A 313 -34.06 -14.22 9.04
N SER A 314 -33.53 -14.39 7.83
CA SER A 314 -34.17 -15.19 6.79
C SER A 314 -33.08 -15.95 6.01
N PRO A 315 -33.25 -17.26 5.77
CA PRO A 315 -32.27 -18.07 5.09
C PRO A 315 -32.49 -17.98 3.58
N ASN A 316 -31.51 -17.44 2.87
CA ASN A 316 -31.02 -17.99 1.60
C ASN A 316 -29.77 -17.21 1.21
N GLY A 317 -28.63 -17.90 1.27
CA GLY A 317 -27.31 -17.33 1.17
C GLY A 317 -27.00 -16.74 -0.21
N HIS A 318 -26.62 -15.47 -0.21
CA HIS A 318 -25.58 -14.93 -1.09
C HIS A 318 -24.74 -13.96 -0.26
N CYS A 319 -23.44 -14.22 -0.17
CA CYS A 319 -22.47 -13.46 0.61
C CYS A 319 -22.20 -12.08 -0.02
N LEU A 320 -23.08 -11.11 0.22
CA LEU A 320 -22.86 -9.66 0.07
C LEU A 320 -23.49 -8.97 1.29
N GLY A 321 -22.87 -9.17 2.45
CA GLY A 321 -23.35 -8.73 3.76
C GLY A 321 -22.96 -7.29 4.10
N GLY A 322 -23.52 -6.34 3.37
CA GLY A 322 -23.67 -4.95 3.77
C GLY A 322 -24.93 -4.46 3.07
N SER A 323 -25.96 -4.04 3.83
CA SER A 323 -27.27 -3.67 3.28
C SER A 323 -27.13 -2.89 1.98
N TYR A 324 -27.86 -3.26 0.91
CA TYR A 324 -27.84 -2.55 -0.39
C TYR A 324 -27.95 -1.01 -0.25
N SER A 325 -28.54 -0.53 0.85
CA SER A 325 -28.62 0.90 1.21
C SER A 325 -27.27 1.55 1.58
N ALA A 326 -26.28 0.82 2.05
CA ALA A 326 -25.00 1.37 2.50
C ALA A 326 -24.12 1.85 1.33
N LEU A 327 -24.25 1.21 0.16
CA LEU A 327 -23.54 1.54 -1.07
C LEU A 327 -23.91 2.92 -1.65
N TRP A 328 -25.04 3.48 -1.19
CA TRP A 328 -25.62 4.72 -1.69
C TRP A 328 -25.71 5.81 -0.63
N THR A 329 -25.22 5.55 0.59
CA THR A 329 -25.15 6.51 1.70
C THR A 329 -24.56 7.87 1.32
N PRO A 330 -23.55 7.97 0.43
CA PRO A 330 -23.03 9.28 0.04
C PRO A 330 -24.07 10.17 -0.67
N ILE A 331 -25.09 9.59 -1.32
CA ILE A 331 -26.20 10.34 -1.92
C ILE A 331 -27.10 10.91 -0.82
N ASP A 332 -27.46 10.11 0.19
CA ASP A 332 -28.26 10.56 1.34
C ASP A 332 -27.55 11.71 2.08
N MET A 333 -26.23 11.59 2.33
CA MET A 333 -25.42 12.63 2.97
C MET A 333 -25.38 13.92 2.15
N TYR A 334 -25.15 13.81 0.84
CA TYR A 334 -25.08 14.98 -0.04
C TYR A 334 -26.41 15.75 -0.09
N LEU A 335 -27.54 15.04 -0.14
CA LEU A 335 -28.87 15.65 -0.13
C LEU A 335 -29.19 16.33 1.21
N GLU A 336 -28.70 15.77 2.32
CA GLU A 336 -28.82 16.35 3.66
C GLU A 336 -28.00 17.65 3.78
N ASP A 337 -26.76 17.65 3.29
CA ASP A 337 -25.91 18.85 3.25
C ASP A 337 -26.50 19.97 2.37
N CYS A 338 -27.26 19.60 1.32
CA CYS A 338 -28.00 20.56 0.49
C CYS A 338 -29.19 21.18 1.24
N LEU A 339 -29.90 20.41 2.08
CA LEU A 339 -30.99 20.94 2.91
C LEU A 339 -30.48 21.89 3.98
N ASP A 340 -29.32 21.59 4.57
CA ASP A 340 -28.71 22.41 5.62
C ASP A 340 -28.11 23.72 5.08
N GLY A 341 -28.16 23.95 3.76
CA GLY A 341 -27.60 25.13 3.11
C GLY A 341 -26.08 25.16 3.08
N SER A 342 -25.43 24.05 3.43
CA SER A 342 -23.97 23.89 3.47
C SER A 342 -23.36 23.84 2.05
N ILE A 343 -24.19 23.61 1.04
CA ILE A 343 -23.78 23.50 -0.38
C ILE A 343 -24.51 24.58 -1.19
N ALA A 344 -23.73 25.34 -1.98
CA ALA A 344 -24.28 26.37 -2.85
C ALA A 344 -25.11 25.75 -3.98
N ALA A 345 -26.36 26.21 -4.16
CA ALA A 345 -27.31 25.64 -5.13
C ALA A 345 -26.83 25.69 -6.60
N THR A 346 -25.87 26.57 -6.92
CA THR A 346 -25.42 26.84 -8.30
C THR A 346 -24.65 25.69 -8.95
N ASN A 347 -24.15 24.73 -8.18
CA ASN A 347 -23.39 23.58 -8.70
C ASN A 347 -23.96 22.22 -8.24
N SER A 348 -25.10 22.20 -7.56
CA SER A 348 -25.59 20.98 -6.90
C SER A 348 -25.93 19.86 -7.87
N ILE A 349 -26.47 20.21 -9.03
CA ILE A 349 -26.84 19.25 -10.08
C ILE A 349 -25.59 18.59 -10.69
N GLU A 350 -24.53 19.36 -10.93
CA GLU A 350 -23.29 18.84 -11.51
C GLU A 350 -22.57 17.90 -10.53
N ILE A 351 -22.51 18.30 -9.25
CA ILE A 351 -21.88 17.50 -8.20
C ILE A 351 -22.67 16.20 -7.95
N LEU A 352 -24.01 16.29 -7.87
CA LEU A 352 -24.87 15.11 -7.70
C LEU A 352 -24.76 14.15 -8.89
N SER A 353 -24.73 14.68 -10.13
CA SER A 353 -24.52 13.87 -11.33
C SER A 353 -23.17 13.16 -11.32
N GLY A 354 -22.10 13.88 -10.92
CA GLY A 354 -20.77 13.31 -10.76
C GLY A 354 -20.72 12.22 -9.70
N LEU A 355 -21.38 12.43 -8.55
CA LEU A 355 -21.46 11.48 -7.45
C LEU A 355 -22.21 10.20 -7.85
N VAL A 356 -23.36 10.33 -8.51
CA VAL A 356 -24.14 9.18 -8.99
C VAL A 356 -23.36 8.37 -10.01
N LYS A 357 -22.66 9.02 -10.96
CA LYS A 357 -21.79 8.35 -11.93
C LYS A 357 -20.62 7.62 -11.26
N ALA A 358 -19.96 8.28 -10.31
CA ALA A 358 -18.85 7.69 -9.58
C ALA A 358 -19.29 6.46 -8.77
N LEU A 359 -20.41 6.56 -8.04
CA LEU A 359 -20.96 5.44 -7.28
C LEU A 359 -21.44 4.31 -8.20
N GLN A 360 -22.06 4.62 -9.34
CA GLN A 360 -22.44 3.62 -10.33
C GLN A 360 -21.21 2.85 -10.86
N ALA A 361 -20.12 3.55 -11.14
CA ALA A 361 -18.88 2.95 -11.62
C ALA A 361 -18.17 2.11 -10.53
N VAL A 362 -18.11 2.61 -9.30
CA VAL A 362 -17.46 1.95 -8.15
C VAL A 362 -18.25 0.71 -7.73
N ASN A 363 -19.58 0.82 -7.66
CA ASN A 363 -20.47 -0.26 -7.24
C ASN A 363 -20.78 -1.25 -8.37
N ARG A 364 -20.32 -0.99 -9.60
CA ARG A 364 -20.62 -1.77 -10.82
C ARG A 364 -22.13 -2.02 -11.01
N SER A 365 -22.96 -1.05 -10.66
CA SER A 365 -24.40 -1.17 -10.68
C SER A 365 -25.00 -0.72 -12.01
N SER A 366 -26.25 -1.08 -12.27
CA SER A 366 -26.94 -0.58 -13.46
C SER A 366 -27.35 0.89 -13.28
N TRP A 367 -27.61 1.60 -14.38
CA TRP A 367 -28.23 2.93 -14.32
C TRP A 367 -29.60 2.91 -13.64
N HIS A 368 -30.33 1.79 -13.73
CA HIS A 368 -31.59 1.60 -13.03
C HIS A 368 -31.38 1.60 -11.50
N ASP A 369 -30.38 0.88 -11.00
CA ASP A 369 -30.08 0.83 -9.55
C ASP A 369 -29.59 2.19 -9.03
N ALA A 370 -28.76 2.88 -9.81
CA ALA A 370 -28.28 4.22 -9.47
C ALA A 370 -29.43 5.25 -9.42
N PHE A 371 -30.36 5.17 -10.38
CA PHE A 371 -31.56 6.00 -10.38
C PHE A 371 -32.48 5.67 -9.20
N MET A 372 -32.72 4.38 -8.92
CA MET A 372 -33.55 3.96 -7.79
C MET A 372 -32.95 4.38 -6.45
N ALA A 373 -31.63 4.31 -6.29
CA ALA A 373 -30.94 4.79 -5.10
C ALA A 373 -31.11 6.31 -4.91
N LEU A 374 -30.94 7.09 -5.98
CA LEU A 374 -31.17 8.54 -5.97
C LEU A 374 -32.62 8.88 -5.62
N TRP A 375 -33.56 8.16 -6.23
CA TRP A 375 -35.00 8.32 -5.98
C TRP A 375 -35.35 8.03 -4.52
N ILE A 376 -34.88 6.90 -3.98
CA ILE A 376 -35.14 6.50 -2.60
C ILE A 376 -34.53 7.52 -1.62
N ALA A 377 -33.30 7.98 -1.84
CA ALA A 377 -32.66 9.00 -1.01
C ALA A 377 -33.45 10.31 -1.05
N SER A 378 -33.93 10.72 -2.23
CA SER A 378 -34.77 11.91 -2.40
C SER A 378 -36.12 11.79 -1.69
N VAL A 379 -36.79 10.64 -1.80
CA VAL A 379 -38.06 10.38 -1.09
C VAL A 379 -37.86 10.40 0.42
N ARG A 380 -36.78 9.79 0.93
CA ARG A 380 -36.42 9.83 2.35
C ARG A 380 -36.16 11.26 2.82
N LEU A 381 -35.52 12.07 1.99
CA LEU A 381 -35.26 13.49 2.26
C LEU A 381 -36.58 14.26 2.41
N VAL A 382 -37.52 14.09 1.47
CA VAL A 382 -38.84 14.74 1.49
C VAL A 382 -39.67 14.31 2.70
N GLN A 383 -39.67 13.01 3.01
CA GLN A 383 -40.38 12.46 4.17
C GLN A 383 -39.83 12.97 5.51
N ARG A 384 -38.54 13.33 5.58
CA ARG A 384 -37.94 13.96 6.77
C ARG A 384 -38.17 15.48 6.80
N ALA A 385 -38.16 16.15 5.65
CA ALA A 385 -38.36 17.59 5.53
C ALA A 385 -39.82 18.04 5.78
N SER A 386 -40.82 17.15 5.66
CA SER A 386 -42.23 17.46 5.90
C SER A 386 -42.59 17.81 7.37
N LEU A 387 -41.61 17.89 8.27
CA LEU A 387 -41.77 18.45 9.62
C LEU A 387 -41.45 19.96 9.70
N HIS A 388 -40.90 20.58 8.64
CA HIS A 388 -40.60 22.01 8.59
C HIS A 388 -41.18 22.66 7.31
N SER A 389 -42.22 23.49 7.51
CA SER A 389 -43.10 24.10 6.49
C SER A 389 -42.44 25.14 5.55
N SER A 390 -41.12 25.15 5.38
CA SER A 390 -40.44 26.16 4.54
C SER A 390 -39.44 25.57 3.55
N SER A 391 -39.26 24.24 3.53
CA SER A 391 -38.25 23.56 2.69
C SER A 391 -38.79 23.01 1.36
N CYS A 392 -40.07 23.22 1.04
CA CYS A 392 -40.73 22.64 -0.14
C CYS A 392 -40.24 23.21 -1.49
N LEU A 393 -39.78 24.47 -1.55
CA LEU A 393 -39.48 25.13 -2.84
C LEU A 393 -38.21 24.63 -3.55
N ILE A 394 -37.20 24.16 -2.80
CA ILE A 394 -35.92 23.74 -3.39
C ILE A 394 -36.05 22.36 -4.05
N ILE A 395 -36.83 21.47 -3.45
CA ILE A 395 -37.02 20.11 -3.97
C ILE A 395 -37.95 20.12 -5.19
N GLU A 396 -39.00 20.95 -5.18
CA GLU A 396 -39.92 21.09 -6.33
C GLU A 396 -39.19 21.61 -7.58
N THR A 397 -38.30 22.61 -7.42
CA THR A 397 -37.52 23.16 -8.52
C THR A 397 -36.49 22.16 -9.06
N THR A 398 -35.85 21.38 -8.19
CA THR A 398 -34.82 20.39 -8.58
C THR A 398 -35.42 19.15 -9.24
N PHE A 399 -36.59 18.69 -8.79
CA PHE A 399 -37.33 17.59 -9.42
C PHE A 399 -37.93 17.99 -10.77
N HIS A 400 -38.42 19.22 -10.93
CA HIS A 400 -38.96 19.68 -12.21
C HIS A 400 -37.88 19.77 -13.30
N ILE A 401 -36.65 20.16 -12.93
CA ILE A 401 -35.52 20.25 -13.86
C ILE A 401 -34.99 18.85 -14.25
N LEU A 402 -34.97 17.90 -13.31
CA LEU A 402 -34.45 16.55 -13.57
C LEU A 402 -35.46 15.60 -14.26
N ILE A 403 -36.76 15.85 -14.12
CA ILE A 403 -37.81 14.97 -14.69
C ILE A 403 -38.43 15.53 -15.99
N PHE A 404 -38.60 16.86 -16.12
CA PHE A 404 -39.35 17.44 -17.23
C PHE A 404 -38.53 18.05 -18.37
N ASP A 405 -37.19 18.06 -18.30
CA ASP A 405 -36.35 18.59 -19.39
C ASP A 405 -35.38 17.56 -20.02
N PRO A 406 -35.84 16.39 -20.53
CA PRO A 406 -34.99 15.49 -21.29
C PRO A 406 -34.88 15.85 -22.79
N VAL A 407 -35.34 17.02 -23.26
CA VAL A 407 -35.50 17.30 -24.71
C VAL A 407 -34.94 18.65 -25.17
N LYS A 408 -33.83 19.15 -24.61
CA LYS A 408 -33.12 20.32 -25.19
C LYS A 408 -31.59 20.25 -25.12
N GLN A 409 -31.01 19.11 -25.50
CA GLN A 409 -29.60 19.08 -25.97
C GLN A 409 -29.41 18.16 -27.19
N THR A 410 -30.42 18.08 -28.06
CA THR A 410 -30.25 17.64 -29.45
C THR A 410 -30.51 18.81 -30.39
N GLY A 411 -29.49 19.15 -31.19
CA GLY A 411 -29.51 20.20 -32.21
C GLY A 411 -28.27 21.08 -32.04
N THR A 412 -27.31 21.13 -32.96
CA THR A 412 -27.42 21.12 -34.42
C THR A 412 -26.11 20.64 -35.04
N ARG A 413 -26.16 19.62 -35.90
CA ARG A 413 -25.13 19.37 -36.91
C ARG A 413 -25.71 19.82 -38.24
N THR A 414 -25.36 21.03 -38.65
CA THR A 414 -25.40 21.49 -40.04
C THR A 414 -23.96 21.49 -40.53
N ASP A 415 -23.59 20.38 -41.17
CA ASP A 415 -23.04 20.30 -42.53
C ASP A 415 -22.63 18.84 -42.80
#